data_AF-A0A933VYQ3-F1
#
_entry.id   AF-A0A933VYQ3-F1
#
_cell.length_a   1.000
_cell.length_b   1.000
_cell.length_c   1.000
_cell.angle_alpha   90.00
_cell.angle_beta   90.00
_cell.angle_gamma   90.00
#
_symmetry.space_group_name_H-M   'P 1'
#
loop_
_entity.id
_entity.type
_entity.pdbx_description
1 polymer ?
#
loop_
_entity_poly.entity_id
_entity_poly.type
_entity_poly.pdbx_seq_one_letter_code
_entity_poly.pdbx_strand_id
1 'polypeptide(L)'
;LLNASRGQVIDETALVTHCQKHPHFRAALDVFEDEPRMKPGLAELDNVVIVPHLGSATNWTRSGMAILAASNVAAILMGYPVWGSEDISLFLGENPPKAAPSIVNAKELGLATYKNTH
;
A
#
# COMPACT_ATOMS: atom_id res chain seq x y z
N LEU A 1 -10.01 17.94 -2.30
CA LEU A 1 -9.49 16.79 -3.10
C LEU A 1 -8.53 15.99 -2.25
N LEU A 2 -8.57 14.66 -2.28
CA LEU A 2 -7.64 13.81 -1.53
C LEU A 2 -7.16 12.68 -2.46
N ASN A 3 -5.85 12.46 -2.57
CA ASN A 3 -5.30 11.32 -3.30
C ASN A 3 -4.18 10.63 -2.50
N ALA A 4 -4.48 9.43 -2.03
CA ALA A 4 -3.53 8.51 -1.42
C ALA A 4 -3.52 7.15 -2.12
N SER A 5 -3.85 7.15 -3.43
CA SER A 5 -4.01 5.94 -4.24
C SER A 5 -2.82 5.75 -5.19
N ARG A 6 -2.86 6.37 -6.38
CA ARG A 6 -1.77 6.39 -7.36
C ARG A 6 -1.57 7.80 -7.90
N GLY A 7 -0.33 8.18 -8.19
CA GLY A 7 0.01 9.51 -8.70
C GLY A 7 -0.71 9.89 -9.99
N GLN A 8 -0.74 8.97 -10.96
CA GLN A 8 -1.33 9.15 -12.30
C GLN A 8 -2.85 9.40 -12.34
N VAL A 9 -3.53 9.41 -11.19
CA VAL A 9 -4.97 9.65 -11.10
C VAL A 9 -5.30 11.14 -11.23
N ILE A 10 -4.35 12.02 -10.94
CA ILE A 10 -4.53 13.47 -10.97
C ILE A 10 -3.46 14.10 -11.85
N ASP A 11 -3.89 14.92 -12.82
CA ASP A 11 -2.98 15.86 -13.50
C ASP A 11 -2.56 16.94 -12.50
N GLU A 12 -1.31 16.83 -12.02
CA GLU A 12 -0.76 17.75 -11.01
C GLU A 12 -0.60 19.17 -11.55
N THR A 13 -0.37 19.35 -12.85
CA THR A 13 -0.21 20.67 -13.47
C THR A 13 -1.55 21.42 -13.47
N ALA A 14 -2.62 20.71 -13.80
CA ALA A 14 -3.98 21.23 -13.71
C ALA A 14 -4.36 21.54 -12.26
N LEU A 15 -3.98 20.68 -11.31
CA LEU A 15 -4.22 20.91 -9.88
C LEU A 15 -3.51 22.17 -9.36
N VAL A 16 -2.23 22.37 -9.69
CA VAL A 16 -1.48 23.58 -9.31
C VAL A 16 -2.20 24.83 -9.82
N THR A 17 -2.55 24.83 -11.11
CA THR A 17 -3.23 25.96 -11.75
C THR A 17 -4.58 26.26 -11.07
N HIS A 18 -5.33 25.22 -10.69
CA HIS A 18 -6.61 25.36 -10.02
C HIS A 18 -6.45 25.93 -8.60
N CYS A 19 -5.53 25.37 -7.81
CA CYS A 19 -5.28 25.82 -6.43
C CYS A 19 -4.82 27.29 -6.36
N GLN A 20 -4.02 27.75 -7.32
CA GLN A 20 -3.61 29.15 -7.42
C GLN A 20 -4.79 30.10 -7.69
N LYS A 21 -5.76 29.68 -8.52
CA LYS A 21 -6.94 30.49 -8.87
C LYS A 21 -8.03 30.44 -7.80
N HIS A 22 -8.02 29.42 -6.94
CA HIS A 22 -9.08 29.15 -5.97
C HIS A 22 -8.50 28.97 -4.55
N PRO A 23 -8.23 30.08 -3.82
CA PRO A 23 -7.56 30.03 -2.52
C PRO A 23 -8.37 29.33 -1.41
N HIS A 24 -9.67 29.08 -1.61
CA HIS A 24 -10.52 28.31 -0.70
C HIS A 24 -10.54 26.80 -1.00
N PHE A 25 -10.08 26.39 -2.18
CA PHE A 25 -9.94 24.98 -2.49
C PHE A 25 -8.86 24.37 -1.59
N ARG A 26 -9.04 23.11 -1.19
CA ARG A 26 -8.08 22.37 -0.36
C ARG A 26 -7.80 21.01 -0.99
N ALA A 27 -6.53 20.64 -1.07
CA ALA A 27 -6.12 19.32 -1.53
C ALA A 27 -5.15 18.66 -0.55
N ALA A 28 -5.13 17.33 -0.51
CA ALA A 28 -4.05 16.58 0.10
C ALA A 28 -3.58 15.44 -0.81
N LEU A 29 -2.27 15.28 -0.95
CA LEU A 29 -1.62 14.30 -1.82
C LEU A 29 -0.60 13.47 -1.03
N ASP A 30 -0.72 12.15 -1.11
CA ASP A 30 0.30 11.20 -0.61
C ASP A 30 1.16 10.61 -1.74
N VAL A 31 0.72 10.73 -2.99
CA VAL A 31 1.32 10.09 -4.18
C VAL A 31 1.46 11.10 -5.33
N PHE A 32 2.51 10.97 -6.14
CA PHE A 32 2.81 11.88 -7.25
C PHE A 32 2.98 11.15 -8.59
N GLU A 33 2.70 11.84 -9.71
CA GLU A 33 2.87 11.29 -11.06
C GLU A 33 4.30 10.85 -11.35
N ASP A 34 5.29 11.64 -10.91
CA ASP A 34 6.71 11.48 -11.23
C ASP A 34 7.58 11.20 -9.98
N GLU A 35 7.10 10.33 -9.06
CA GLU A 35 7.80 10.06 -7.81
C GLU A 35 9.31 9.75 -7.97
N PRO A 36 10.20 10.36 -7.16
CA PRO A 36 9.92 11.22 -5.99
C PRO A 36 9.77 12.72 -6.31
N ARG A 37 9.68 13.10 -7.59
CA ARG A 37 9.57 14.51 -8.01
C ARG A 37 8.11 14.96 -8.01
N MET A 38 7.87 16.17 -7.53
CA MET A 38 6.59 16.86 -7.63
C MET A 38 6.59 17.82 -8.82
N LYS A 39 5.42 18.15 -9.38
CA LYS A 39 5.35 19.27 -10.34
C LYS A 39 5.75 20.61 -9.67
N PRO A 40 6.40 21.52 -10.41
CA PRO A 40 6.73 22.86 -9.90
C PRO A 40 5.49 23.62 -9.39
N GLY A 41 5.67 24.44 -8.35
CA GLY A 41 4.59 25.21 -7.74
C GLY A 41 3.73 24.46 -6.74
N LEU A 42 3.76 23.12 -6.71
CA LEU A 42 2.96 22.33 -5.77
C LEU A 42 3.35 22.59 -4.30
N ALA A 43 4.66 22.76 -4.02
CA ALA A 43 5.20 23.05 -2.69
C ALA A 43 4.97 24.50 -2.21
N GLU A 44 4.53 25.38 -3.11
CA GLU A 44 4.29 26.82 -2.83
C GLU A 44 2.83 27.09 -2.46
N LEU A 45 1.97 26.06 -2.48
CA LEU A 45 0.54 26.18 -2.23
C LEU A 45 0.20 25.97 -0.76
N ASP A 46 -0.13 27.06 -0.06
CA ASP A 46 -0.58 27.04 1.35
C ASP A 46 -1.88 26.25 1.57
N ASN A 47 -2.63 26.00 0.48
CA ASN A 47 -3.90 25.29 0.49
C ASN A 47 -3.80 23.80 0.09
N VAL A 48 -2.58 23.27 -0.07
CA VAL A 48 -2.33 21.86 -0.39
C VAL A 48 -1.44 21.22 0.68
N VAL A 49 -1.89 20.11 1.24
CA VAL A 49 -1.10 19.31 2.19
C VAL A 49 -0.41 18.18 1.44
N ILE A 50 0.88 18.02 1.62
CA ILE A 50 1.68 17.03 0.89
C ILE A 50 2.34 16.09 1.89
N VAL A 51 2.19 14.79 1.65
CA VAL A 51 2.80 13.73 2.45
C VAL A 51 3.54 12.79 1.48
N PRO A 52 4.82 12.44 1.72
CA PRO A 52 5.58 11.63 0.77
C PRO A 52 5.33 10.13 0.97
N HIS A 53 4.36 9.57 0.26
CA HIS A 53 4.09 8.13 0.13
C HIS A 53 4.11 7.39 1.48
N LEU A 54 3.43 7.96 2.48
CA LEU A 54 3.39 7.41 3.84
C LEU A 54 2.25 6.42 4.05
N GLY A 55 1.37 6.18 3.06
CA GLY A 55 0.25 5.23 3.18
C GLY A 55 0.64 3.82 3.64
N SER A 56 1.87 3.38 3.37
CA SER A 56 2.44 2.11 3.85
C SER A 56 3.54 2.25 4.90
N ALA A 57 3.95 3.48 5.23
CA ALA A 57 5.08 3.77 6.11
C ALA A 57 4.73 3.74 7.61
N THR A 58 3.69 2.99 8.00
CA THR A 58 3.41 2.70 9.41
C THR A 58 4.22 1.48 9.85
N ASN A 59 4.65 1.45 11.12
CA ASN A 59 5.35 0.28 11.69
C ASN A 59 4.54 -1.01 11.53
N TRP A 60 3.21 -0.92 11.68
CA TRP A 60 2.29 -2.03 11.52
C TRP A 60 2.32 -2.60 10.09
N THR A 61 2.17 -1.74 9.07
CA THR A 61 2.20 -2.18 7.66
C THR A 61 3.57 -2.77 7.30
N ARG A 62 4.68 -2.13 7.72
CA ARG A 62 6.03 -2.63 7.43
C ARG A 62 6.34 -3.97 8.12
N SER A 63 5.95 -4.13 9.39
CA SER A 63 6.10 -5.39 10.10
C SER A 63 5.24 -6.49 9.49
N GLY A 64 4.00 -6.18 9.10
CA GLY A 64 3.11 -7.12 8.40
C GLY A 64 3.70 -7.60 7.06
N MET A 65 4.22 -6.68 6.25
CA MET A 65 4.88 -7.02 4.97
C MET A 65 6.14 -7.87 5.17
N ALA A 66 6.98 -7.54 6.16
CA ALA A 66 8.18 -8.31 6.47
C ALA A 66 7.85 -9.74 6.93
N ILE A 67 6.82 -9.89 7.78
CA ILE A 67 6.36 -11.20 8.25
C ILE A 67 5.74 -12.00 7.11
N LEU A 68 4.98 -11.36 6.22
CA LEU A 68 4.44 -11.99 5.02
C LEU A 68 5.56 -12.53 4.12
N ALA A 69 6.57 -11.69 3.83
CA ALA A 69 7.72 -12.11 3.01
C ALA A 69 8.51 -13.27 3.65
N ALA A 70 8.77 -13.20 4.96
CA ALA A 70 9.46 -14.27 5.69
C ALA A 70 8.63 -15.57 5.72
N SER A 71 7.31 -15.46 5.89
CA SER A 71 6.39 -16.60 5.85
C SER A 71 6.36 -17.25 4.47
N ASN A 72 6.43 -16.45 3.39
CA ASN A 72 6.51 -16.95 2.02
C ASN A 72 7.75 -17.82 1.83
N VAL A 73 8.90 -17.34 2.26
CA VAL A 73 10.17 -18.08 2.17
C VAL A 73 10.12 -19.35 3.02
N ALA A 74 9.67 -19.26 4.28
CA ALA A 74 9.61 -20.40 5.19
C ALA A 74 8.71 -21.52 4.63
N ALA A 75 7.55 -21.16 4.08
CA ALA A 75 6.62 -22.14 3.53
C ALA A 75 7.17 -22.88 2.30
N ILE A 76 7.90 -22.18 1.43
CA ILE A 76 8.62 -22.83 0.31
C ILE A 76 9.67 -23.81 0.84
N LEU A 77 10.44 -23.41 1.86
CA LEU A 77 11.45 -24.28 2.48
C LEU A 77 10.84 -25.51 3.19
N MET A 78 9.61 -25.40 3.66
CA MET A 78 8.83 -26.51 4.24
C MET A 78 8.20 -27.43 3.17
N GLY A 79 8.39 -27.14 1.88
CA GLY A 79 7.88 -27.95 0.78
C GLY A 79 6.44 -27.62 0.36
N TYR A 80 5.87 -26.51 0.84
CA TYR A 80 4.57 -26.07 0.35
C TYR A 80 4.68 -25.52 -1.08
N PRO A 81 3.70 -25.80 -1.96
CA PRO A 81 3.67 -25.27 -3.32
C PRO A 81 3.51 -23.75 -3.30
N VAL A 82 4.05 -23.06 -4.31
CA VAL A 82 3.84 -21.62 -4.50
C VAL A 82 2.47 -21.39 -5.12
N TRP A 83 1.70 -20.44 -4.59
CA TRP A 83 0.46 -20.03 -5.22
C TRP A 83 0.76 -19.25 -6.51
N GLY A 84 0.34 -19.79 -7.64
CA GLY A 84 0.62 -19.22 -8.96
C GLY A 84 -0.56 -18.49 -9.61
N SER A 85 -1.70 -18.35 -8.92
CA SER A 85 -2.90 -17.69 -9.46
C SER A 85 -3.06 -16.29 -8.87
N GLU A 86 -3.58 -15.37 -9.67
CA GLU A 86 -3.99 -14.03 -9.21
C GLU A 86 -5.26 -14.07 -8.35
N ASP A 87 -6.05 -15.15 -8.46
CA ASP A 87 -7.24 -15.34 -7.66
C ASP A 87 -6.88 -15.77 -6.22
N ILE A 88 -7.08 -14.85 -5.28
CA ILE A 88 -6.88 -15.07 -3.85
C ILE A 88 -8.18 -15.42 -3.10
N SER A 89 -9.33 -15.40 -3.78
CA SER A 89 -10.65 -15.61 -3.15
C SER A 89 -10.77 -17.00 -2.52
N LEU A 90 -10.09 -18.00 -3.09
CA LEU A 90 -10.00 -19.36 -2.56
C LEU A 90 -9.39 -19.42 -1.16
N PHE A 91 -8.56 -18.45 -0.79
CA PHE A 91 -8.02 -18.38 0.55
C PHE A 91 -8.93 -17.68 1.57
N LEU A 92 -10.01 -17.05 1.11
CA LEU A 92 -11.03 -16.42 1.97
C LEU A 92 -12.20 -17.38 2.28
N GLY A 93 -12.19 -18.58 1.68
CA GLY A 93 -13.19 -19.62 1.91
C GLY A 93 -12.90 -20.49 3.14
N GLU A 94 -13.78 -21.46 3.41
CA GLU A 94 -13.70 -22.34 4.58
C GLU A 94 -12.51 -23.32 4.57
N ASN A 95 -11.93 -23.60 3.40
CA ASN A 95 -10.82 -24.54 3.23
C ASN A 95 -9.74 -23.92 2.32
N PRO A 96 -8.89 -23.02 2.85
CA PRO A 96 -7.90 -22.34 2.03
C PRO A 96 -6.81 -23.31 1.55
N PRO A 97 -6.26 -23.09 0.34
CA PRO A 97 -5.14 -23.89 -0.17
C PRO A 97 -3.92 -23.84 0.76
N LYS A 98 -3.21 -24.97 0.89
CA LYS A 98 -1.96 -25.05 1.66
C LYS A 98 -0.76 -24.69 0.78
N ALA A 99 -0.52 -23.40 0.60
CA ALA A 99 0.49 -22.87 -0.32
C ALA A 99 1.20 -21.60 0.20
N ALA A 100 2.40 -21.39 -0.35
CA ALA A 100 3.20 -20.16 -0.50
C ALA A 100 2.50 -18.79 -0.27
N PRO A 101 2.51 -18.13 0.91
CA PRO A 101 1.35 -17.39 1.42
C PRO A 101 0.74 -16.18 0.69
N SER A 102 -0.57 -16.10 0.98
CA SER A 102 -1.28 -14.91 1.45
C SER A 102 -1.36 -14.93 2.99
N ILE A 103 -1.48 -13.78 3.68
CA ILE A 103 -1.52 -13.65 5.15
C ILE A 103 -2.61 -14.50 5.84
N VAL A 104 -3.60 -14.89 5.06
CA VAL A 104 -4.86 -15.54 5.44
C VAL A 104 -4.73 -17.01 5.87
N ASN A 105 -3.75 -17.77 5.37
CA ASN A 105 -3.59 -19.20 5.71
C ASN A 105 -2.34 -19.48 6.57
N ALA A 106 -1.57 -18.45 6.93
CA ALA A 106 -0.31 -18.59 7.67
C ALA A 106 -0.47 -19.36 9.00
N LYS A 107 -1.60 -19.17 9.69
CA LYS A 107 -1.92 -19.90 10.93
C LYS A 107 -2.11 -21.40 10.70
N GLU A 108 -2.76 -21.79 9.60
CA GLU A 108 -3.03 -23.19 9.26
C GLU A 108 -1.77 -23.92 8.78
N LEU A 109 -0.84 -23.18 8.21
CA LEU A 109 0.48 -23.67 7.80
C LEU A 109 1.48 -23.76 8.97
N GLY A 110 1.09 -23.32 10.18
CA GLY A 110 1.98 -23.28 11.34
C GLY A 110 3.06 -22.20 11.25
N LEU A 111 2.88 -21.20 10.39
CA LEU A 111 3.82 -20.10 10.19
C LEU A 111 3.60 -19.00 11.23
N ALA A 112 4.68 -18.25 11.49
CA ALA A 112 4.61 -17.10 12.38
C ALA A 112 3.63 -16.05 11.81
N THR A 113 2.62 -15.69 12.58
CA THR A 113 1.66 -14.64 12.24
C THR A 113 1.94 -13.40 13.08
N TYR A 114 1.80 -12.22 12.48
CA TYR A 114 1.85 -10.98 13.24
C TYR A 114 0.67 -10.96 14.22
N LYS A 115 0.95 -10.93 15.52
CA LYS A 115 -0.05 -10.69 16.56
C LYS A 115 0.06 -9.25 17.01
N ASN A 116 -0.99 -8.47 16.79
CA ASN A 116 -1.08 -7.13 17.34
C ASN A 116 -1.42 -7.28 18.83
N THR A 117 -0.42 -7.24 19.70
CA THR A 117 -0.65 -7.17 21.15
C THR A 117 -0.84 -5.70 21.52
N HIS A 118 -2.10 -5.26 21.46
CA HIS A 118 -2.61 -4.10 22.19
C HIS A 118 -3.61 -4.59 23.22
#